data_AF-A0AAU0M227-F1
#
_entry.id   AF-A0AAU0M227-F1
#
_cell.length_a   1.000
_cell.length_b   1.000
_cell.length_c   1.000
_cell.angle_alpha   90.00
_cell.angle_beta   90.00
_cell.angle_gamma   90.00
#
_symmetry.space_group_name_H-M   'P 1'
#
loop_
_entity.id
_entity.type
_entity.pdbx_description
1 polymer ?
#
loop_
_entity_poly.entity_id
_entity_poly.type
_entity_poly.pdbx_seq_one_letter_code
_entity_poly.pdbx_strand_id
1 'polypeptide(L)'
;MKFKLFILGITILSLSASCEKKMDRIFEESPSDRLNASVANVYSTLQANKDGWIIKYFPSSGLEFGGYTLFAKFNNTTDVSIEGDFTTLAAQVSTYTVAPGAGAILTFDTYNRIFHYFALPAVFNREPAYQLPGFLTASIGASNEGMKGENDFLVTKASADSIVMEGRKSYNKVVMVPIKSSEASTIIATYRAALTKFHAFSNYKFEVGTESLAATFSTAATKRALLIAGNTKPYAYRYTPTGLEFYTEYEVNGVKFRELKYVEPTGAYTKGYFTNDAGTIKLVPQS
;
A
#
# COMPACT_ATOMS: atom_id res chain seq x y z
N MET A 1 -1.78 -56.25 49.54
CA MET A 1 -1.88 -54.80 49.81
C MET A 1 -0.57 -54.04 49.55
N LYS A 2 0.60 -54.58 49.92
CA LYS A 2 1.92 -53.91 49.76
C LYS A 2 2.34 -53.62 48.31
N PHE A 3 2.01 -54.49 47.35
CA PHE A 3 2.33 -54.29 45.92
C PHE A 3 1.50 -53.19 45.24
N LYS A 4 0.23 -53.02 45.67
CA LYS A 4 -0.65 -51.94 45.17
C LYS A 4 -0.25 -50.56 45.72
N LEU A 5 0.25 -50.49 46.96
CA LEU A 5 0.85 -49.27 47.52
C LEU A 5 2.16 -48.88 46.81
N PHE A 6 2.95 -49.88 46.39
CA PHE A 6 4.21 -49.64 45.69
C PHE A 6 4.00 -49.05 44.28
N ILE A 7 2.99 -49.57 43.56
CA ILE A 7 2.59 -49.03 42.24
C ILE A 7 2.07 -47.60 42.38
N LEU A 8 1.24 -47.30 43.39
CA LEU A 8 0.71 -45.95 43.64
C LEU A 8 1.82 -44.93 43.99
N GLY A 9 2.86 -45.35 44.71
CA GLY A 9 4.02 -44.51 45.02
C GLY A 9 4.86 -44.16 43.79
N ILE A 10 5.02 -45.11 42.85
CA ILE A 10 5.77 -44.88 41.60
C ILE A 10 5.01 -43.95 40.66
N THR A 11 3.67 -44.03 40.59
CA THR A 11 2.88 -43.10 39.78
C THR A 11 2.98 -41.67 40.31
N ILE A 12 2.90 -41.45 41.63
CA ILE A 12 3.02 -40.11 42.24
C ILE A 12 4.42 -39.50 42.02
N LEU A 13 5.48 -40.32 42.00
CA LEU A 13 6.84 -39.85 41.72
C LEU A 13 7.07 -39.52 40.23
N SER A 14 6.33 -40.18 39.33
CA SER A 14 6.38 -39.88 37.88
C SER A 14 5.64 -38.60 37.47
N LEU A 15 4.71 -38.10 38.30
CA LEU A 15 4.02 -36.81 38.09
C LEU A 15 4.87 -35.58 38.49
N SER A 16 5.92 -35.76 39.31
CA SER A 16 6.85 -34.69 39.71
C SER A 16 8.04 -34.52 38.75
N ALA A 17 8.22 -35.46 37.81
CA ALA A 17 9.06 -35.28 36.63
C ALA A 17 8.30 -34.59 35.48
N SER A 18 7.30 -33.76 35.81
CA SER A 18 6.70 -32.82 34.85
C SER A 18 7.79 -31.82 34.44
N CYS A 19 8.51 -32.20 33.38
CA CYS A 19 9.28 -31.37 32.47
C CYS A 19 9.58 -29.99 33.05
N GLU A 20 10.72 -29.85 33.74
CA GLU A 20 11.23 -28.55 34.13
C GLU A 20 11.47 -27.78 32.83
N LYS A 21 10.45 -27.03 32.37
CA LYS A 21 10.54 -26.17 31.19
C LYS A 21 11.36 -24.94 31.56
N LYS A 22 12.64 -25.15 31.92
CA LYS A 22 13.69 -24.14 31.81
C LYS A 22 13.97 -23.95 30.32
N MET A 23 12.98 -23.42 29.60
CA MET A 23 13.26 -22.76 28.35
C MET A 23 13.69 -21.37 28.73
N ASP A 24 14.95 -21.04 28.45
CA ASP A 24 15.43 -19.68 28.55
C ASP A 24 14.47 -18.78 27.77
N ARG A 25 14.05 -17.69 28.41
CA ARG A 25 13.14 -16.76 27.75
C ARG A 25 13.91 -16.14 26.59
N ILE A 26 13.38 -16.32 25.37
CA ILE A 26 13.93 -15.68 24.15
C ILE A 26 13.94 -14.15 24.30
N PHE A 27 13.01 -13.61 25.09
CA PHE A 27 12.89 -12.19 25.38
C PHE A 27 12.84 -11.95 26.89
N GLU A 28 13.54 -10.90 27.34
CA GLU A 28 13.52 -10.48 28.75
C GLU A 28 12.14 -9.91 29.15
N GLU A 29 11.55 -9.09 28.27
CA GLU A 29 10.24 -8.46 28.45
C GLU A 29 9.06 -9.42 28.23
N SER A 30 7.93 -9.16 28.90
CA SER A 30 6.71 -9.93 28.66
C SER A 30 6.15 -9.66 27.24
N PRO A 31 5.38 -10.59 26.65
CA PRO A 31 4.71 -10.34 25.37
C PRO A 31 3.83 -9.09 25.37
N SER A 32 3.18 -8.78 26.50
CA SER A 32 2.34 -7.58 26.66
C SER A 32 3.17 -6.30 26.63
N ASP A 33 4.31 -6.27 27.32
CA ASP A 33 5.20 -5.10 27.35
C ASP A 33 5.74 -4.80 25.95
N ARG A 34 6.21 -5.83 25.23
CA ARG A 34 6.69 -5.67 23.85
C ARG A 34 5.60 -5.17 22.90
N LEU A 35 4.36 -5.63 23.07
CA LEU A 35 3.24 -5.19 22.25
C LEU A 35 2.89 -3.71 22.53
N ASN A 36 2.86 -3.32 23.80
CA ASN A 36 2.63 -1.93 24.20
C ASN A 36 3.75 -1.01 23.71
N ALA A 37 5.01 -1.45 23.79
CA ALA A 37 6.16 -0.73 23.25
C ALA A 37 6.06 -0.56 21.73
N SER A 38 5.60 -1.60 21.01
CA SER A 38 5.36 -1.52 19.57
C SER A 38 4.27 -0.49 19.22
N VAL A 39 3.13 -0.51 19.94
CA VAL A 39 2.05 0.48 19.78
C VAL A 39 2.56 1.90 20.02
N ALA A 40 3.31 2.12 21.12
CA ALA A 40 3.88 3.43 21.44
C ALA A 40 4.89 3.90 20.37
N ASN A 41 5.74 3.00 19.88
CA ASN A 41 6.70 3.31 18.82
C ASN A 41 6.00 3.75 17.54
N VAL A 42 4.93 3.05 17.12
CA VAL A 42 4.14 3.41 15.94
C VAL A 42 3.50 4.79 16.11
N TYR A 43 2.83 5.07 17.23
CA TYR A 43 2.28 6.40 17.50
C TYR A 43 3.34 7.49 17.40
N SER A 44 4.49 7.29 18.05
CA SER A 44 5.58 8.27 18.06
C SER A 44 6.14 8.50 16.65
N THR A 45 6.31 7.44 15.85
CA THR A 45 6.85 7.51 14.49
C THR A 45 5.90 8.27 13.58
N LEU A 46 4.60 7.95 13.60
CA LEU A 46 3.59 8.62 12.78
C LEU A 46 3.58 10.14 13.05
N GLN A 47 3.66 10.54 14.33
CA GLN A 47 3.61 11.93 14.77
C GLN A 47 4.95 12.68 14.67
N ALA A 48 6.06 11.97 14.55
CA ALA A 48 7.39 12.58 14.45
C ALA A 48 7.55 13.38 13.15
N ASN A 49 6.97 12.90 12.04
CA ASN A 49 6.96 13.66 10.79
C ASN A 49 5.79 14.63 10.73
N LYS A 50 6.04 15.90 11.05
CA LYS A 50 5.05 16.98 11.07
C LYS A 50 4.55 17.39 9.67
N ASP A 51 5.33 17.11 8.64
CA ASP A 51 4.93 17.38 7.24
C ASP A 51 4.09 16.24 6.65
N GLY A 52 3.99 15.12 7.36
CA GLY A 52 3.14 13.98 6.99
C GLY A 52 3.85 12.92 6.16
N TRP A 53 3.08 11.98 5.66
CA TRP A 53 3.55 10.75 5.03
C TRP A 53 2.89 10.57 3.67
N ILE A 54 3.68 10.11 2.70
CA ILE A 54 3.15 9.57 1.45
C ILE A 54 2.81 8.11 1.68
N ILE A 55 1.55 7.73 1.51
CA ILE A 55 1.11 6.34 1.54
C ILE A 55 1.07 5.81 0.11
N LYS A 56 1.88 4.77 -0.15
CA LYS A 56 1.84 3.98 -1.39
C LYS A 56 0.75 2.92 -1.23
N TYR A 57 -0.43 3.20 -1.77
CA TYR A 57 -1.63 2.41 -1.48
C TYR A 57 -2.13 1.62 -2.69
N PHE A 58 -2.44 0.35 -2.48
CA PHE A 58 -2.97 -0.57 -3.49
C PHE A 58 -4.17 -1.28 -2.86
N PRO A 59 -5.42 -1.03 -3.30
CA PRO A 59 -6.61 -1.48 -2.57
C PRO A 59 -6.91 -2.98 -2.70
N SER A 60 -6.40 -3.67 -3.73
CA SER A 60 -6.63 -5.10 -3.94
C SER A 60 -5.30 -5.85 -4.05
N SER A 61 -5.22 -7.02 -3.41
CA SER A 61 -4.08 -7.95 -3.58
C SER A 61 -4.01 -8.54 -5.00
N GLY A 62 -5.09 -8.46 -5.77
CA GLY A 62 -5.11 -8.78 -7.20
C GLY A 62 -4.49 -7.70 -8.09
N LEU A 63 -4.21 -6.51 -7.53
CA LEU A 63 -3.55 -5.37 -8.18
C LEU A 63 -4.28 -4.81 -9.42
N GLU A 64 -5.49 -5.26 -9.70
CA GLU A 64 -6.26 -4.94 -10.91
C GLU A 64 -6.64 -3.45 -11.00
N PHE A 65 -6.78 -2.78 -9.86
CA PHE A 65 -7.12 -1.37 -9.78
C PHE A 65 -5.90 -0.43 -9.84
N GLY A 66 -4.69 -0.98 -9.68
CA GLY A 66 -3.45 -0.20 -9.65
C GLY A 66 -3.16 0.50 -8.32
N GLY A 67 -2.14 1.35 -8.33
CA GLY A 67 -1.64 2.06 -7.15
C GLY A 67 -2.02 3.53 -7.09
N TYR A 68 -2.21 4.03 -5.88
CA TYR A 68 -2.59 5.39 -5.57
C TYR A 68 -1.58 6.02 -4.62
N THR A 69 -1.45 7.33 -4.68
CA THR A 69 -0.63 8.09 -3.75
C THR A 69 -1.54 8.90 -2.85
N LEU A 70 -1.59 8.52 -1.58
CA LEU A 70 -2.28 9.29 -0.55
C LEU A 70 -1.26 10.08 0.26
N PHE A 71 -1.71 11.17 0.87
CA PHE A 71 -0.91 12.02 1.72
C PHE A 71 -1.61 12.09 3.07
N ALA A 72 -0.98 11.55 4.11
CA ALA A 72 -1.52 11.51 5.46
C ALA A 72 -0.72 12.41 6.38
N LYS A 73 -1.38 13.40 7.00
CA LYS A 73 -0.79 14.27 8.00
C LYS A 73 -1.45 14.01 9.34
N PHE A 74 -0.71 13.40 10.27
CA PHE A 74 -1.14 13.17 11.64
C PHE A 74 -1.10 14.49 12.40
N ASN A 75 -2.26 15.14 12.52
CA ASN A 75 -2.38 16.50 13.04
C ASN A 75 -2.13 16.54 14.54
N ASN A 76 -2.60 15.50 15.24
CA ASN A 76 -2.46 15.31 16.67
C ASN A 76 -2.54 13.81 16.99
N THR A 77 -2.80 13.46 18.26
CA THR A 77 -2.90 12.07 18.72
C THR A 77 -4.13 11.31 18.23
N THR A 78 -5.11 12.03 17.70
CA THR A 78 -6.43 11.51 17.34
C THR A 78 -6.72 11.71 15.85
N ASP A 79 -6.38 12.87 15.29
CA ASP A 79 -6.82 13.27 13.95
C ASP A 79 -5.71 13.12 12.90
N VAL A 80 -6.11 12.65 11.73
CA VAL A 80 -5.29 12.56 10.52
C VAL A 80 -6.02 13.16 9.33
N SER A 81 -5.35 14.09 8.65
CA SER A 81 -5.83 14.65 7.38
C SER A 81 -5.31 13.81 6.22
N ILE A 82 -6.19 13.44 5.29
CA ILE A 82 -5.85 12.65 4.10
C ILE A 82 -6.21 13.42 2.83
N GLU A 83 -5.26 13.47 1.90
CA GLU A 83 -5.45 13.86 0.50
C GLU A 83 -5.02 12.73 -0.45
N GLY A 84 -5.41 12.81 -1.72
CA GLY A 84 -5.03 11.84 -2.75
C GLY A 84 -4.62 12.50 -4.06
N ASP A 85 -3.71 11.84 -4.79
CA ASP A 85 -3.28 12.25 -6.13
C ASP A 85 -4.41 12.22 -7.15
N PHE A 86 -5.41 11.36 -6.94
CA PHE A 86 -6.47 10.99 -7.88
C PHE A 86 -7.72 11.86 -7.84
N THR A 87 -7.79 12.84 -6.94
CA THR A 87 -8.95 13.73 -6.80
C THR A 87 -8.52 15.15 -6.47
N THR A 88 -9.35 16.12 -6.84
CA THR A 88 -9.21 17.53 -6.46
C THR A 88 -9.96 17.87 -5.17
N LEU A 89 -10.56 16.88 -4.49
CA LEU A 89 -11.19 17.09 -3.19
C LEU A 89 -10.14 17.54 -2.18
N ALA A 90 -10.47 18.58 -1.41
CA ALA A 90 -9.65 19.06 -0.32
C ALA A 90 -9.46 17.97 0.76
N ALA A 91 -8.42 18.14 1.58
CA ALA A 91 -8.11 17.24 2.69
C ALA A 91 -9.36 16.87 3.50
N GLN A 92 -9.54 15.58 3.74
CA GLN A 92 -10.59 15.04 4.58
C GLN A 92 -9.98 14.57 5.89
N VAL A 93 -10.63 14.84 7.02
CA VAL A 93 -10.15 14.42 8.34
C VAL A 93 -10.77 13.07 8.69
N SER A 94 -9.94 12.15 9.17
CA SER A 94 -10.33 10.94 9.88
C SER A 94 -9.74 11.00 11.29
N THR A 95 -10.25 10.16 12.18
CA THR A 95 -9.56 9.79 13.41
C THR A 95 -8.75 8.52 13.17
N TYR A 96 -7.68 8.32 13.93
CA TYR A 96 -6.87 7.11 13.85
C TYR A 96 -6.55 6.56 15.24
N THR A 97 -6.43 5.24 15.28
CA THR A 97 -6.04 4.50 16.48
C THR A 97 -4.88 3.56 16.16
N VAL A 98 -3.95 3.41 17.08
CA VAL A 98 -2.98 2.31 17.07
C VAL A 98 -3.28 1.42 18.27
N ALA A 99 -3.74 0.20 18.01
CA ALA A 99 -4.19 -0.72 19.04
C ALA A 99 -3.35 -2.02 19.08
N PRO A 100 -3.25 -2.67 20.24
CA PRO A 100 -2.63 -3.99 20.35
C PRO A 100 -3.48 -5.07 19.67
N GLY A 101 -2.85 -5.94 18.89
CA GLY A 101 -3.45 -7.14 18.28
C GLY A 101 -2.41 -8.23 18.03
N ALA A 102 -2.32 -8.74 16.80
CA ALA A 102 -1.21 -9.62 16.38
C ALA A 102 0.16 -8.87 16.32
N GLY A 103 0.11 -7.56 16.46
CA GLY A 103 1.17 -6.57 16.54
C GLY A 103 0.49 -5.21 16.76
N ALA A 104 1.18 -4.11 16.50
CA ALA A 104 0.51 -2.81 16.46
C ALA A 104 -0.39 -2.74 15.21
N ILE A 105 -1.67 -2.42 15.39
CA ILE A 105 -2.65 -2.27 14.31
C ILE A 105 -3.00 -0.80 14.19
N LEU A 106 -2.73 -0.18 13.04
CA LEU A 106 -3.17 1.17 12.70
C LEU A 106 -4.55 1.09 12.03
N THR A 107 -5.52 1.83 12.55
CA THR A 107 -6.88 1.94 12.01
C THR A 107 -7.21 3.39 11.69
N PHE A 108 -7.93 3.62 10.58
CA PHE A 108 -8.58 4.90 10.25
C PHE A 108 -10.08 4.80 10.57
N ASP A 109 -10.48 5.32 11.72
CA ASP A 109 -11.72 4.96 12.41
C ASP A 109 -12.96 5.68 11.87
N THR A 110 -12.86 6.99 11.61
CA THR A 110 -14.02 7.80 11.16
C THR A 110 -14.04 8.01 9.66
N TYR A 111 -15.25 8.10 9.11
CA TYR A 111 -15.45 8.14 7.66
C TYR A 111 -14.65 9.25 6.98
N ASN A 112 -13.82 8.87 6.01
CA ASN A 112 -13.01 9.76 5.19
C ASN A 112 -13.27 9.44 3.71
N ARG A 113 -13.88 10.39 2.98
CA ARG A 113 -14.30 10.18 1.58
C ARG A 113 -13.16 9.79 0.65
N ILE A 114 -11.93 10.22 0.91
CA ILE A 114 -10.77 9.92 0.05
C ILE A 114 -10.24 8.53 0.37
N PHE A 115 -10.01 8.25 1.66
CA PHE A 115 -9.41 7.00 2.11
C PHE A 115 -10.36 5.82 2.02
N HIS A 116 -11.60 5.98 2.49
CA HIS A 116 -12.59 4.91 2.50
C HIS A 116 -13.26 4.66 1.14
N TYR A 117 -12.97 5.49 0.12
CA TYR A 117 -13.48 5.25 -1.24
C TYR A 117 -13.12 3.85 -1.77
N PHE A 118 -11.93 3.35 -1.41
CA PHE A 118 -11.46 2.05 -1.87
C PHE A 118 -12.21 0.86 -1.26
N ALA A 119 -12.77 1.04 -0.07
CA ALA A 119 -13.62 0.07 0.61
C ALA A 119 -15.12 0.28 0.32
N LEU A 120 -15.48 1.41 -0.30
CA LEU A 120 -16.86 1.77 -0.58
C LEU A 120 -17.48 0.77 -1.57
N PRO A 121 -18.59 0.10 -1.23
CA PRO A 121 -19.25 -0.84 -2.14
C PRO A 121 -19.61 -0.20 -3.49
N ALA A 122 -19.37 -0.91 -4.60
CA ALA A 122 -19.43 -0.36 -5.96
C ALA A 122 -20.76 0.32 -6.32
N VAL A 123 -21.85 -0.08 -5.66
CA VAL A 123 -23.19 0.47 -5.82
C VAL A 123 -23.29 1.93 -5.35
N PHE A 124 -22.46 2.35 -4.40
CA PHE A 124 -22.48 3.69 -3.82
C PHE A 124 -21.55 4.67 -4.56
N ASN A 125 -20.56 4.21 -5.34
CA ASN A 125 -19.61 5.11 -6.00
C ASN A 125 -20.27 6.06 -7.01
N ARG A 126 -21.49 5.76 -7.47
CA ARG A 126 -22.28 6.63 -8.36
C ARG A 126 -23.10 7.67 -7.62
N GLU A 127 -23.34 7.50 -6.33
CA GLU A 127 -24.14 8.45 -5.55
C GLU A 127 -23.37 9.77 -5.38
N PRO A 128 -24.00 10.93 -5.64
CA PRO A 128 -23.32 12.23 -5.56
C PRO A 128 -22.59 12.49 -4.23
N ALA A 129 -23.10 11.97 -3.11
CA ALA A 129 -22.49 12.10 -1.78
C ALA A 129 -21.10 11.43 -1.67
N TYR A 130 -20.83 10.41 -2.50
CA TYR A 130 -19.60 9.61 -2.43
C TYR A 130 -18.68 9.81 -3.63
N GLN A 131 -19.12 10.52 -4.67
CA GLN A 131 -18.28 10.86 -5.82
C GLN A 131 -17.11 11.74 -5.38
N LEU A 132 -15.95 11.51 -6.01
CA LEU A 132 -14.74 12.31 -5.79
C LEU A 132 -14.50 13.19 -7.01
N PRO A 133 -14.46 14.53 -6.86
CA PRO A 133 -14.23 15.43 -7.99
C PRO A 133 -12.89 15.15 -8.67
N GLY A 134 -12.88 15.19 -10.00
CA GLY A 134 -11.69 14.89 -10.81
C GLY A 134 -11.30 13.41 -10.84
N PHE A 135 -12.10 12.51 -10.26
CA PHE A 135 -11.87 11.07 -10.30
C PHE A 135 -12.95 10.35 -11.14
N LEU A 136 -13.26 9.10 -10.79
CA LEU A 136 -14.21 8.25 -11.50
C LEU A 136 -15.65 8.65 -11.22
N THR A 137 -16.43 8.76 -12.29
CA THR A 137 -17.90 8.93 -12.25
C THR A 137 -18.64 7.61 -12.49
N ALA A 138 -17.94 6.59 -12.97
CA ALA A 138 -18.47 5.24 -13.16
C ALA A 138 -18.27 4.38 -11.90
N SER A 139 -19.12 3.37 -11.75
CA SER A 139 -18.95 2.36 -10.70
C SER A 139 -17.66 1.57 -10.91
N ILE A 140 -16.98 1.23 -9.82
CA ILE A 140 -15.72 0.48 -9.82
C ILE A 140 -15.71 -0.51 -8.66
N GLY A 141 -15.18 -1.71 -8.92
CA GLY A 141 -15.09 -2.76 -7.91
C GLY A 141 -16.34 -3.64 -7.80
N ALA A 142 -16.35 -4.52 -6.80
CA ALA A 142 -17.46 -5.43 -6.53
C ALA A 142 -18.59 -4.73 -5.76
N SER A 143 -19.83 -5.14 -6.00
CA SER A 143 -21.02 -4.52 -5.40
C SER A 143 -21.04 -4.50 -3.87
N ASN A 144 -20.34 -5.42 -3.20
CA ASN A 144 -20.30 -5.57 -1.75
C ASN A 144 -18.92 -5.26 -1.11
N GLU A 145 -17.84 -5.23 -1.89
CA GLU A 145 -16.47 -5.04 -1.38
C GLU A 145 -15.75 -3.85 -2.01
N GLY A 146 -16.37 -3.17 -2.98
CA GLY A 146 -15.76 -2.06 -3.69
C GLY A 146 -14.47 -2.48 -4.37
N MET A 147 -13.43 -1.66 -4.21
CA MET A 147 -12.08 -1.94 -4.72
C MET A 147 -11.25 -2.83 -3.78
N LYS A 148 -11.89 -3.41 -2.74
CA LYS A 148 -11.31 -4.24 -1.69
C LYS A 148 -10.38 -3.52 -0.72
N GLY A 149 -10.46 -2.19 -0.66
CA GLY A 149 -9.70 -1.38 0.28
C GLY A 149 -9.98 -1.78 1.73
N GLU A 150 -8.97 -1.58 2.58
CA GLU A 150 -9.01 -1.89 4.00
C GLU A 150 -8.78 -0.65 4.86
N ASN A 151 -9.23 -0.72 6.12
CA ASN A 151 -9.11 0.37 7.09
C ASN A 151 -8.14 0.06 8.24
N ASP A 152 -7.82 -1.23 8.43
CA ASP A 152 -6.99 -1.76 9.51
C ASP A 152 -5.72 -2.38 8.94
N PHE A 153 -4.57 -1.95 9.44
CA PHE A 153 -3.27 -2.38 8.95
C PHE A 153 -2.38 -2.86 10.08
N LEU A 154 -1.88 -4.09 9.95
CA LEU A 154 -0.82 -4.59 10.83
C LEU A 154 0.48 -3.88 10.47
N VAL A 155 1.06 -3.15 11.42
CA VAL A 155 2.36 -2.48 11.23
C VAL A 155 3.48 -3.48 11.48
N THR A 156 4.26 -3.76 10.45
CA THR A 156 5.38 -4.73 10.49
C THR A 156 6.73 -4.03 10.62
N LYS A 157 6.81 -2.74 10.27
CA LYS A 157 7.98 -1.88 10.50
C LYS A 157 7.53 -0.45 10.78
N ALA A 158 8.13 0.21 11.77
CA ALA A 158 7.97 1.64 12.01
C ALA A 158 9.33 2.26 12.34
N SER A 159 9.75 3.21 11.51
CA SER A 159 11.03 3.93 11.61
C SER A 159 10.91 5.29 10.94
N ALA A 160 11.87 6.19 11.17
CA ALA A 160 11.89 7.51 10.54
C ALA A 160 11.90 7.45 8.99
N ASP A 161 12.53 6.43 8.42
CA ASP A 161 12.66 6.30 6.95
C ASP A 161 11.41 5.72 6.29
N SER A 162 10.68 4.87 7.00
CA SER A 162 9.53 4.15 6.45
C SER A 162 8.70 3.49 7.54
N ILE A 163 7.40 3.40 7.25
CA ILE A 163 6.46 2.54 7.96
C ILE A 163 5.93 1.53 6.95
N VAL A 164 6.04 0.23 7.26
CA VAL A 164 5.54 -0.86 6.40
C VAL A 164 4.42 -1.55 7.13
N MET A 165 3.33 -1.79 6.42
CA MET A 165 2.12 -2.37 6.97
C MET A 165 1.48 -3.34 5.98
N GLU A 166 0.57 -4.16 6.48
CA GLU A 166 -0.21 -5.10 5.69
C GLU A 166 -1.68 -4.99 6.04
N GLY A 167 -2.55 -5.04 5.04
CA GLY A 167 -4.00 -5.15 5.26
C GLY A 167 -4.34 -6.42 6.04
N ARG A 168 -5.23 -6.32 7.02
CA ARG A 168 -5.58 -7.41 7.93
C ARG A 168 -6.30 -8.59 7.25
N LYS A 169 -7.04 -8.33 6.18
CA LYS A 169 -7.78 -9.33 5.39
C LYS A 169 -6.97 -9.82 4.18
N SER A 170 -6.37 -8.89 3.42
CA SER A 170 -5.72 -9.23 2.15
C SER A 170 -4.23 -9.53 2.27
N TYR A 171 -3.59 -9.17 3.39
CA TYR A 171 -2.13 -9.13 3.56
C TYR A 171 -1.42 -8.26 2.50
N ASN A 172 -2.17 -7.37 1.82
CA ASN A 172 -1.60 -6.52 0.80
C ASN A 172 -0.71 -5.46 1.45
N LYS A 173 0.48 -5.25 0.87
CA LYS A 173 1.50 -4.38 1.46
C LYS A 173 1.18 -2.91 1.21
N VAL A 174 1.28 -2.12 2.27
CA VAL A 174 1.18 -0.66 2.26
C VAL A 174 2.47 -0.09 2.84
N VAL A 175 3.02 0.93 2.18
CA VAL A 175 4.26 1.58 2.64
C VAL A 175 4.02 3.07 2.79
N MET A 176 4.38 3.62 3.96
CA MET A 176 4.48 5.04 4.17
C MET A 176 5.94 5.48 4.07
N VAL A 177 6.18 6.58 3.35
CA VAL A 177 7.49 7.26 3.32
C VAL A 177 7.32 8.71 3.79
N PRO A 178 8.29 9.26 4.53
CA PRO A 178 8.17 10.60 5.09
C PRO A 178 8.13 11.65 3.98
N ILE A 179 7.22 12.62 4.08
CA ILE A 179 7.29 13.84 3.27
C ILE A 179 8.46 14.66 3.80
N LYS A 180 9.34 15.12 2.92
CA LYS A 180 10.44 16.03 3.28
C LYS A 180 9.90 17.44 3.44
N SER A 181 10.36 18.17 4.45
CA SER A 181 9.94 19.56 4.70
C SER A 181 10.14 20.48 3.50
N SER A 182 11.20 20.26 2.70
CA SER A 182 11.46 21.03 1.47
C SER A 182 10.42 20.82 0.36
N GLU A 183 9.66 19.73 0.41
CA GLU A 183 8.68 19.36 -0.62
C GLU A 183 7.23 19.55 -0.13
N ALA A 184 7.01 19.70 1.18
CA ALA A 184 5.70 19.64 1.84
C ALA A 184 4.64 20.56 1.21
N SER A 185 5.03 21.78 0.78
CA SER A 185 4.11 22.76 0.20
C SER A 185 3.70 22.46 -1.25
N THR A 186 4.48 21.65 -1.97
CA THR A 186 4.28 21.44 -3.42
C THR A 186 3.96 19.99 -3.78
N ILE A 187 4.30 19.03 -2.93
CA ILE A 187 4.31 17.61 -3.26
C ILE A 187 2.96 17.10 -3.80
N ILE A 188 1.85 17.49 -3.17
CA ILE A 188 0.51 17.07 -3.60
C ILE A 188 0.19 17.61 -4.99
N ALA A 189 0.49 18.89 -5.24
CA ALA A 189 0.28 19.52 -6.54
C ALA A 189 1.15 18.85 -7.63
N THR A 190 2.40 18.48 -7.31
CA THR A 190 3.29 17.79 -8.25
C THR A 190 2.76 16.40 -8.63
N TYR A 191 2.26 15.62 -7.66
CA TYR A 191 1.65 14.31 -7.95
C TYR A 191 0.35 14.44 -8.76
N ARG A 192 -0.50 15.44 -8.46
CA ARG A 192 -1.70 15.74 -9.25
C ARG A 192 -1.35 16.17 -10.67
N ALA A 193 -0.31 16.98 -10.86
CA ALA A 193 0.16 17.38 -12.19
C ALA A 193 0.71 16.18 -12.99
N ALA A 194 1.45 15.28 -12.34
CA ALA A 194 1.90 14.03 -12.94
C ALA A 194 0.72 13.15 -13.37
N LEU A 195 -0.31 13.03 -12.52
CA LEU A 195 -1.55 12.34 -12.91
C LEU A 195 -2.17 12.98 -14.16
N THR A 196 -2.40 14.30 -14.17
CA THR A 196 -3.00 14.99 -15.32
C THR A 196 -2.22 14.72 -16.61
N LYS A 197 -0.89 14.77 -16.54
CA LYS A 197 -0.01 14.52 -17.69
C LYS A 197 -0.09 13.07 -18.17
N PHE A 198 0.16 12.12 -17.27
CA PHE A 198 0.36 10.72 -17.65
C PHE A 198 -0.94 9.95 -17.86
N HIS A 199 -2.04 10.33 -17.20
CA HIS A 199 -3.35 9.68 -17.37
C HIS A 199 -4.01 9.98 -18.72
N ALA A 200 -3.57 11.05 -19.40
CA ALA A 200 -4.02 11.37 -20.76
C ALA A 200 -3.61 10.27 -21.76
N PHE A 201 -2.47 9.63 -21.54
CA PHE A 201 -2.00 8.53 -22.38
C PHE A 201 -2.91 7.30 -22.29
N SER A 202 -3.03 6.59 -23.39
CA SER A 202 -3.91 5.44 -23.57
C SER A 202 -3.20 4.36 -24.37
N ASN A 203 -3.19 3.14 -23.82
CA ASN A 203 -2.44 2.01 -24.35
C ASN A 203 -0.94 2.29 -24.52
N TYR A 204 -0.14 1.23 -24.52
CA TYR A 204 1.29 1.33 -24.63
C TYR A 204 1.84 0.23 -25.54
N LYS A 205 3.02 0.47 -26.10
CA LYS A 205 3.94 -0.59 -26.50
C LYS A 205 5.02 -0.70 -25.43
N PHE A 206 5.30 -1.91 -25.00
CA PHE A 206 6.40 -2.23 -24.09
C PHE A 206 7.55 -2.79 -24.94
N GLU A 207 8.54 -1.95 -25.19
CA GLU A 207 9.75 -2.31 -25.92
C GLU A 207 10.80 -2.84 -24.94
N VAL A 208 11.30 -4.05 -25.17
CA VAL A 208 12.35 -4.69 -24.36
C VAL A 208 13.19 -5.61 -25.24
N GLY A 209 14.51 -5.40 -25.24
CA GLY A 209 15.39 -6.07 -26.20
C GLY A 209 14.98 -5.74 -27.64
N THR A 210 14.68 -6.77 -28.44
CA THR A 210 14.18 -6.64 -29.82
C THR A 210 12.65 -6.75 -29.93
N GLU A 211 11.95 -6.97 -28.83
CA GLU A 211 10.49 -7.16 -28.82
C GLU A 211 9.75 -5.85 -28.57
N SER A 212 8.55 -5.74 -29.14
CA SER A 212 7.60 -4.67 -28.88
C SER A 212 6.24 -5.29 -28.56
N LEU A 213 5.94 -5.42 -27.28
CA LEU A 213 4.74 -6.08 -26.77
C LEU A 213 3.60 -5.07 -26.60
N ALA A 214 2.37 -5.47 -26.93
CA ALA A 214 1.21 -4.64 -26.61
C ALA A 214 1.02 -4.57 -25.09
N ALA A 215 0.75 -3.38 -24.56
CA ALA A 215 0.47 -3.16 -23.14
C ALA A 215 -0.83 -2.36 -22.99
N THR A 216 -1.85 -3.01 -22.43
CA THR A 216 -3.16 -2.41 -22.14
C THR A 216 -3.33 -2.21 -20.63
N PHE A 217 -4.54 -1.89 -20.17
CA PHE A 217 -4.83 -1.72 -18.76
C PHE A 217 -5.72 -2.83 -18.22
N SER A 218 -5.39 -3.35 -17.03
CA SER A 218 -6.25 -4.29 -16.29
C SER A 218 -7.61 -3.69 -15.96
N THR A 219 -7.62 -2.41 -15.58
CA THR A 219 -8.84 -1.62 -15.39
C THR A 219 -8.70 -0.34 -16.18
N ALA A 220 -9.40 -0.26 -17.32
CA ALA A 220 -9.31 0.88 -18.25
C ALA A 220 -9.68 2.22 -17.59
N ALA A 221 -10.61 2.20 -16.64
CA ALA A 221 -11.04 3.40 -15.92
C ALA A 221 -9.92 4.00 -15.03
N THR A 222 -9.10 3.16 -14.38
CA THR A 222 -8.06 3.66 -13.46
C THR A 222 -6.75 3.98 -14.17
N LYS A 223 -6.43 3.26 -15.26
CA LYS A 223 -5.15 3.35 -15.98
C LYS A 223 -3.94 3.33 -15.02
N ARG A 224 -3.92 2.38 -14.09
CA ARG A 224 -2.86 2.25 -13.05
C ARG A 224 -2.30 0.83 -12.93
N ALA A 225 -2.65 -0.06 -13.85
CA ALA A 225 -2.23 -1.45 -13.85
C ALA A 225 -2.10 -1.96 -15.29
N LEU A 226 -0.87 -2.29 -15.72
CA LEU A 226 -0.61 -2.73 -17.09
C LEU A 226 -0.85 -4.22 -17.27
N LEU A 227 -1.47 -4.60 -18.38
CA LEU A 227 -1.46 -5.97 -18.89
C LEU A 227 -0.55 -5.99 -20.12
N ILE A 228 0.67 -6.47 -19.95
CA ILE A 228 1.63 -6.66 -21.05
C ILE A 228 1.35 -8.00 -21.71
N ALA A 229 1.30 -8.04 -23.04
CA ALA A 229 1.04 -9.24 -23.82
C ALA A 229 1.97 -10.39 -23.39
N GLY A 230 1.39 -11.56 -23.13
CA GLY A 230 2.09 -12.73 -22.58
C GLY A 230 2.00 -12.88 -21.06
N ASN A 231 1.66 -11.81 -20.32
CA ASN A 231 1.48 -11.87 -18.86
C ASN A 231 0.02 -12.02 -18.45
N THR A 232 -0.22 -12.87 -17.45
CA THR A 232 -1.56 -13.15 -16.90
C THR A 232 -1.92 -12.28 -15.70
N LYS A 233 -0.93 -11.67 -15.03
CA LYS A 233 -1.12 -10.79 -13.88
C LYS A 233 -0.78 -9.36 -14.24
N PRO A 234 -1.54 -8.38 -13.71
CA PRO A 234 -1.31 -6.99 -14.02
C PRO A 234 -0.12 -6.42 -13.25
N TYR A 235 0.60 -5.51 -13.89
CA TYR A 235 1.74 -4.81 -13.31
C TYR A 235 1.23 -3.46 -12.80
N ALA A 236 0.80 -3.45 -11.54
CA ALA A 236 0.27 -2.25 -10.89
C ALA A 236 1.36 -1.23 -10.60
N TYR A 237 1.03 0.04 -10.83
CA TYR A 237 1.88 1.18 -10.56
C TYR A 237 1.07 2.34 -9.99
N ARG A 238 1.77 3.28 -9.34
CA ARG A 238 1.26 4.60 -9.01
C ARG A 238 2.00 5.65 -9.82
N TYR A 239 1.34 6.77 -10.11
CA TYR A 239 2.02 7.93 -10.69
C TYR A 239 2.93 8.59 -9.65
N THR A 240 4.07 9.07 -10.12
CA THR A 240 5.05 9.86 -9.37
C THR A 240 5.39 11.12 -10.18
N PRO A 241 5.95 12.16 -9.56
CA PRO A 241 6.40 13.37 -10.25
C PRO A 241 7.26 13.13 -11.50
N THR A 242 8.05 12.06 -11.52
CA THR A 242 9.03 11.76 -12.57
C THR A 242 8.60 10.62 -13.50
N GLY A 243 7.51 9.90 -13.21
CA GLY A 243 7.09 8.74 -13.99
C GLY A 243 6.21 7.77 -13.21
N LEU A 244 6.50 6.47 -13.31
CA LEU A 244 5.72 5.39 -12.72
C LEU A 244 6.55 4.64 -11.66
N GLU A 245 5.97 4.39 -10.48
CA GLU A 245 6.54 3.46 -9.49
C GLU A 245 5.63 2.23 -9.37
N PHE A 246 6.20 1.05 -9.61
CA PHE A 246 5.50 -0.23 -9.59
C PHE A 246 5.39 -0.79 -8.16
N TYR A 247 4.36 -1.61 -7.93
CA TYR A 247 4.07 -2.24 -6.63
C TYR A 247 5.29 -3.00 -6.08
N THR A 248 5.96 -3.74 -6.96
CA THR A 248 7.19 -4.50 -6.70
C THR A 248 8.14 -4.36 -7.89
N GLU A 249 9.36 -4.87 -7.75
CA GLU A 249 10.19 -5.17 -8.92
C GLU A 249 9.50 -6.26 -9.76
N TYR A 250 9.30 -5.96 -11.04
CA TYR A 250 8.82 -6.89 -12.05
C TYR A 250 9.94 -7.23 -13.02
N GLU A 251 9.75 -8.31 -13.78
CA GLU A 251 10.67 -8.75 -14.82
C GLU A 251 9.90 -9.06 -16.10
N VAL A 252 10.44 -8.66 -17.24
CA VAL A 252 9.98 -9.05 -18.58
C VAL A 252 11.20 -9.35 -19.42
N ASN A 253 11.24 -10.52 -20.05
CA ASN A 253 12.35 -10.97 -20.90
C ASN A 253 13.75 -10.80 -20.24
N GLY A 254 13.86 -11.14 -18.95
CA GLY A 254 15.12 -11.03 -18.19
C GLY A 254 15.49 -9.62 -17.74
N VAL A 255 14.69 -8.60 -18.08
CA VAL A 255 14.93 -7.21 -17.68
C VAL A 255 14.04 -6.84 -16.51
N LYS A 256 14.68 -6.48 -15.40
CA LYS A 256 14.03 -6.06 -14.17
C LYS A 256 13.74 -4.56 -14.15
N PHE A 257 12.61 -4.19 -13.55
CA PHE A 257 12.24 -2.80 -13.33
C PHE A 257 11.29 -2.66 -12.15
N ARG A 258 11.48 -1.58 -11.40
CA ARG A 258 10.56 -1.13 -10.34
C ARG A 258 10.05 0.29 -10.58
N GLU A 259 10.81 1.09 -11.32
CA GLU A 259 10.47 2.47 -11.67
C GLU A 259 10.71 2.68 -13.16
N LEU A 260 9.83 3.45 -13.80
CA LEU A 260 10.01 3.92 -15.17
C LEU A 260 9.85 5.44 -15.18
N LYS A 261 10.94 6.15 -15.48
CA LYS A 261 10.99 7.61 -15.57
C LYS A 261 10.53 8.06 -16.94
N TYR A 262 9.75 9.13 -16.97
CA TYR A 262 9.26 9.71 -18.22
C TYR A 262 10.36 10.52 -18.91
N VAL A 263 10.50 10.29 -20.21
CA VAL A 263 11.36 11.02 -21.13
C VAL A 263 10.45 11.84 -22.05
N GLU A 264 10.72 13.14 -22.16
CA GLU A 264 9.95 14.04 -23.02
C GLU A 264 9.99 13.62 -24.51
N PRO A 265 9.04 14.11 -25.33
CA PRO A 265 9.00 13.83 -26.75
C PRO A 265 10.34 14.04 -27.46
N THR A 266 10.78 13.04 -28.24
CA THR A 266 12.03 13.07 -28.99
C THR A 266 11.86 12.31 -30.30
N GLY A 267 12.30 12.88 -31.43
CA GLY A 267 12.38 12.18 -32.72
C GLY A 267 11.21 11.21 -33.01
N ALA A 268 11.49 9.90 -32.90
CA ALA A 268 10.53 8.81 -33.14
C ALA A 268 9.43 8.64 -32.06
N TYR A 269 9.61 9.19 -30.86
CA TYR A 269 8.69 9.11 -29.73
C TYR A 269 8.01 10.47 -29.52
N THR A 270 7.02 10.79 -30.36
CA THR A 270 6.34 12.11 -30.39
C THR A 270 5.52 12.44 -29.14
N LYS A 271 5.26 11.46 -28.28
CA LYS A 271 4.55 11.61 -26.99
C LYS A 271 5.46 11.33 -25.79
N GLY A 272 6.77 11.23 -26.02
CA GLY A 272 7.70 10.73 -25.02
C GLY A 272 7.52 9.23 -24.78
N TYR A 273 8.18 8.72 -23.75
CA TYR A 273 8.08 7.33 -23.30
C TYR A 273 8.57 7.22 -21.85
N PHE A 274 8.22 6.13 -21.16
CA PHE A 274 8.80 5.84 -19.85
C PHE A 274 9.92 4.81 -19.99
N THR A 275 11.01 4.95 -19.24
CA THR A 275 12.16 4.04 -19.31
C THR A 275 12.77 3.79 -17.94
N ASN A 276 13.39 2.63 -17.75
CA ASN A 276 14.17 2.35 -16.54
C ASN A 276 15.53 3.07 -16.61
N ASP A 277 16.26 3.11 -15.50
CA ASP A 277 17.54 3.81 -15.43
C ASP A 277 18.60 3.28 -16.41
N ALA A 278 18.51 2.00 -16.78
CA ALA A 278 19.41 1.38 -17.75
C ALA A 278 19.04 1.67 -19.22
N GLY A 279 17.88 2.27 -19.51
CA GLY A 279 17.42 2.52 -20.87
C GLY A 279 17.04 1.26 -21.66
N THR A 280 16.89 0.11 -20.99
CA THR A 280 16.67 -1.21 -21.62
C THR A 280 15.19 -1.53 -21.82
N ILE A 281 14.30 -0.76 -21.20
CA ILE A 281 12.85 -0.84 -21.39
C ILE A 281 12.32 0.50 -21.89
N LYS A 282 11.36 0.49 -22.82
CA LYS A 282 10.54 1.67 -23.13
C LYS A 282 9.06 1.33 -23.09
N LEU A 283 8.31 2.05 -22.28
CA LEU A 283 6.86 2.03 -22.28
C LEU A 283 6.36 3.24 -23.09
N VAL A 284 5.92 3.00 -24.31
CA VAL A 284 5.68 4.02 -25.34
C VAL A 284 4.17 4.26 -25.51
N PRO A 285 3.64 5.44 -25.15
CA PRO A 285 2.22 5.78 -25.35
C PRO A 285 1.78 5.60 -26.80
N GLN A 286 0.61 5.02 -27.03
CA GLN A 286 0.07 4.85 -28.39
C GLN A 286 -0.96 5.93 -28.74
N SER A 287 -1.93 6.19 -27.86
CA SER A 287 -2.91 7.29 -27.98
C SER A 287 -2.79 8.31 -26.87
#